data_AF-A0A0H4A0N0-F1
#
_entry.id   AF-A0A0H4A0N0-F1
#
_cell.length_a   1.000
_cell.length_b   1.000
_cell.length_c   1.000
_cell.angle_alpha   90.00
_cell.angle_beta   90.00
_cell.angle_gamma   90.00
#
_symmetry.space_group_name_H-M   'P 1'
#
loop_
_entity.id
_entity.type
_entity.pdbx_description
1 polymer ?
#
loop_
_entity_poly.entity_id
_entity_poly.type
_entity_poly.pdbx_seq_one_letter_code
_entity_poly.pdbx_strand_id
1 'polypeptide(L)'
;MAKTIHYDIQQVKVRSDKESARLTSQWDQVLQICREKPLGEVARARLAFNLVDYITSEDLPFRLLITRAPQAMATIAEETRVYKEHRVINGKQSGMIYAKSEQMLPREIIYTNEFVATRYVDGIKTPLSGTSLVDCLKTGEVITPLDGILFLGCKRIASDIARLKKLEPTMNIEMKRIEISDSFTGTTRKMASYG
;
A
#
# COMPACT_ATOMS: atom_id res chain seq x y z
N MET A 1 -25.17 -9.98 2.52
CA MET A 1 -24.49 -9.38 3.70
C MET A 1 -23.16 -8.80 3.24
N ALA A 2 -22.75 -7.65 3.78
CA ALA A 2 -21.43 -7.09 3.46
C ALA A 2 -20.36 -7.95 4.14
N LYS A 3 -19.41 -8.50 3.36
CA LYS A 3 -18.29 -9.27 3.91
C LYS A 3 -17.38 -8.33 4.71
N THR A 4 -17.00 -8.74 5.91
CA THR A 4 -15.98 -8.07 6.72
C THR A 4 -14.66 -8.79 6.53
N ILE A 5 -13.58 -8.05 6.25
CA ILE A 5 -12.25 -8.66 6.06
C ILE A 5 -11.30 -8.16 7.14
N HIS A 6 -10.61 -9.09 7.80
CA HIS A 6 -9.55 -8.80 8.74
C HIS A 6 -8.22 -9.35 8.22
N TYR A 7 -7.18 -8.53 8.28
CA TYR A 7 -5.81 -8.90 7.96
C TYR A 7 -4.99 -8.98 9.25
N ASP A 8 -4.65 -10.20 9.66
CA ASP A 8 -3.65 -10.38 10.69
C ASP A 8 -2.26 -10.37 10.05
N ILE A 9 -1.52 -9.28 10.21
CA ILE A 9 -0.23 -9.03 9.54
C ILE A 9 0.87 -9.25 10.56
N GLN A 10 1.50 -10.42 10.51
CA GLN A 10 2.54 -10.83 11.46
C GLN A 10 3.90 -10.21 11.12
N GLN A 11 4.18 -9.96 9.84
CA GLN A 11 5.47 -9.42 9.41
C GLN A 11 5.33 -8.49 8.20
N VAL A 12 5.99 -7.34 8.29
CA VAL A 12 6.24 -6.42 7.17
C VAL A 12 7.73 -6.12 7.16
N LYS A 13 8.44 -6.58 6.13
CA LYS A 13 9.83 -6.20 5.88
C LYS A 13 9.90 -5.52 4.52
N VAL A 14 10.28 -4.26 4.53
CA VAL A 14 10.53 -3.46 3.32
C VAL A 14 11.94 -2.93 3.44
N ARG A 15 12.76 -3.21 2.43
CA ARG A 15 14.15 -2.75 2.37
C ARG A 15 14.41 -2.09 1.04
N SER A 16 15.32 -1.12 1.03
CA SER A 16 15.85 -0.56 -0.20
C SER A 16 17.38 -0.64 -0.24
N ASP A 17 17.94 -0.81 -1.43
CA ASP A 17 19.40 -0.77 -1.69
C ASP A 17 20.04 0.61 -1.39
N LYS A 18 19.22 1.65 -1.19
CA LYS A 18 19.63 3.03 -0.88
C LYS A 18 19.36 3.42 0.57
N GLU A 19 18.89 2.51 1.42
CA GLU A 19 18.66 2.81 2.83
C GLU A 19 19.98 3.03 3.57
N SER A 20 20.17 4.26 4.06
CA SER A 20 21.19 4.57 5.05
C SER A 20 20.71 4.16 6.45
N ALA A 21 21.64 3.94 7.39
CA ALA A 21 21.30 3.67 8.79
C ALA A 21 20.38 4.74 9.40
N ARG A 22 20.53 6.00 8.97
CA ARG A 22 19.65 7.11 9.35
C ARG A 22 18.24 6.92 8.80
N LEU A 23 18.09 6.64 7.51
CA LEU A 23 16.78 6.44 6.90
C LEU A 23 16.05 5.23 7.49
N THR A 24 16.77 4.15 7.79
CA THR A 24 16.23 2.99 8.52
C THR A 24 15.69 3.41 9.89
N SER A 25 16.49 4.12 10.69
CA SER A 25 16.05 4.59 12.02
C SER A 25 14.84 5.54 11.95
N GLN A 26 14.76 6.41 10.94
CA GLN A 26 13.59 7.27 10.73
C GLN A 26 12.34 6.45 10.42
N TRP A 27 12.45 5.42 9.58
CA TRP A 27 11.33 4.52 9.29
C TRP A 27 10.89 3.73 10.52
N ASP A 28 11.83 3.24 11.33
CA ASP A 28 11.51 2.56 12.59
C ASP A 28 10.72 3.48 13.53
N GLN A 29 11.10 4.75 13.62
CA GLN A 29 10.37 5.75 14.40
C GLN A 29 8.94 5.98 13.87
N VAL A 30 8.76 6.09 12.56
CA VAL A 30 7.43 6.22 11.94
C VAL A 30 6.55 5.02 12.28
N LEU A 31 7.09 3.81 12.15
CA LEU A 31 6.36 2.56 12.41
C LEU A 31 5.99 2.43 13.89
N GLN A 32 6.90 2.79 14.80
CA GLN A 32 6.62 2.80 16.24
C GLN A 32 5.44 3.72 16.58
N ILE A 33 5.46 4.96 16.08
CA ILE A 33 4.36 5.92 16.32
C ILE A 33 3.04 5.42 15.71
N CYS A 34 3.09 4.78 14.54
CA CYS A 34 1.88 4.22 13.91
C CYS A 34 1.29 3.03 14.69
N ARG A 35 2.09 2.30 15.47
CA ARG A 35 1.59 1.23 16.36
C ARG A 35 0.95 1.78 17.62
N GLU A 36 1.48 2.89 18.14
CA GLU A 36 0.96 3.53 19.36
C GLU A 36 -0.31 4.35 19.10
N LYS A 37 -0.52 4.82 17.87
CA LYS A 37 -1.64 5.70 17.51
C LYS A 37 -2.38 5.16 16.28
N PRO A 38 -3.71 4.97 16.33
CA PRO A 38 -4.51 4.49 15.20
C PRO A 38 -4.72 5.59 14.16
N LEU A 39 -3.65 5.96 13.47
CA LEU A 39 -3.63 7.04 12.49
C LEU A 39 -4.27 6.60 11.15
N GLY A 40 -5.11 7.45 10.57
CA GLY A 40 -5.63 7.26 9.21
C GLY A 40 -4.55 7.33 8.13
N GLU A 41 -4.88 6.95 6.89
CA GLU A 41 -3.93 6.88 5.75
C GLU A 41 -3.14 8.20 5.56
N VAL A 42 -3.84 9.34 5.46
CA VAL A 42 -3.20 10.64 5.24
C VAL A 42 -2.34 11.06 6.43
N ALA A 43 -2.79 10.81 7.65
CA ALA A 43 -2.03 11.13 8.86
C ALA A 43 -0.73 10.31 8.95
N ARG A 44 -0.74 9.04 8.55
CA ARG A 44 0.45 8.18 8.47
C ARG A 44 1.41 8.63 7.37
N ALA A 45 0.91 8.97 6.18
CA ALA A 45 1.74 9.56 5.13
C ALA A 45 2.40 10.87 5.58
N ARG A 46 1.65 11.73 6.28
CA ARG A 46 2.16 13.01 6.79
C ARG A 46 3.21 12.82 7.87
N LEU A 47 2.98 11.88 8.80
CA LEU A 47 3.96 11.50 9.80
C LEU A 47 5.27 11.06 9.14
N ALA A 48 5.20 10.15 8.16
CA ALA A 48 6.37 9.74 7.41
C ALA A 48 7.04 10.95 6.74
N PHE A 49 6.27 11.78 6.03
CA PHE A 49 6.81 12.92 5.27
C PHE A 49 7.55 13.91 6.18
N ASN A 50 7.12 14.00 7.43
CA ASN A 50 7.73 14.85 8.43
C ASN A 50 8.96 14.23 9.11
N LEU A 51 9.13 12.90 9.11
CA LEU A 51 10.20 12.23 9.85
C LEU A 51 11.30 11.66 8.97
N VAL A 52 10.98 11.18 7.77
CA VAL A 52 11.96 10.56 6.88
C VAL A 52 12.58 11.57 5.92
N ASP A 53 13.84 11.33 5.53
CA ASP A 53 14.55 12.21 4.61
C ASP A 53 13.87 12.26 3.22
N TYR A 54 13.30 11.14 2.78
CA TYR A 54 12.44 11.05 1.60
C TYR A 54 11.50 9.85 1.67
N ILE A 55 10.43 9.91 0.89
CA ILE A 55 9.44 8.85 0.70
C ILE A 55 9.37 8.48 -0.77
N THR A 56 9.25 7.21 -1.09
CA THR A 56 8.90 6.79 -2.44
C THR A 56 7.45 6.32 -2.56
N SER A 57 6.97 6.23 -3.80
CA SER A 57 5.71 5.57 -4.12
C SER A 57 5.67 4.08 -3.75
N GLU A 58 6.81 3.45 -3.39
CA GLU A 58 6.85 2.09 -2.82
C GLU A 58 6.76 2.07 -1.30
N ASP A 59 7.36 3.04 -0.62
CA ASP A 59 7.35 3.05 0.83
C ASP A 59 5.92 3.17 1.38
N LEU A 60 5.09 4.05 0.79
CA LEU A 60 3.76 4.31 1.32
C LEU A 60 2.82 3.08 1.27
N PRO A 61 2.69 2.35 0.14
CA PRO A 61 1.89 1.13 0.11
C PRO A 61 2.47 0.01 0.98
N PHE A 62 3.79 -0.16 0.99
CA PHE A 62 4.39 -1.35 1.57
C PHE A 62 4.81 -1.21 3.03
N ARG A 63 5.32 -0.05 3.46
CA ARG A 63 5.64 0.21 4.87
C ARG A 63 4.42 0.61 5.67
N LEU A 64 3.49 1.34 5.05
CA LEU A 64 2.37 1.97 5.74
C LEU A 64 1.00 1.50 5.23
N LEU A 65 0.90 0.51 4.35
CA LEU A 65 -0.40 0.02 3.84
C LEU A 65 -1.28 1.14 3.23
N ILE A 66 -0.66 2.19 2.68
CA ILE A 66 -1.33 3.32 2.06
C ILE A 66 -1.54 3.01 0.57
N THR A 67 -2.68 2.39 0.30
CA THR A 67 -3.05 1.88 -1.03
C THR A 67 -3.30 2.99 -2.06
N ARG A 68 -3.48 4.22 -1.61
CA ARG A 68 -3.69 5.44 -2.43
C ARG A 68 -2.59 6.48 -2.18
N ALA A 69 -1.34 6.02 -2.26
CA ALA A 69 -0.16 6.82 -1.96
C ALA A 69 -0.08 8.16 -2.72
N PRO A 70 -0.29 8.24 -4.05
CA PRO A 70 -0.28 9.51 -4.77
C PRO A 70 -1.35 10.49 -4.28
N GLN A 71 -2.56 10.00 -3.94
CA GLN A 71 -3.65 10.82 -3.44
C GLN A 71 -3.34 11.35 -2.04
N ALA A 72 -2.77 10.51 -1.16
CA ALA A 72 -2.34 10.95 0.18
C ALA A 72 -1.27 12.05 0.09
N MET A 73 -0.30 11.90 -0.81
CA MET A 73 0.72 12.93 -1.04
C MET A 73 0.15 14.20 -1.68
N ALA A 74 -0.87 14.10 -2.55
CA ALA A 74 -1.56 15.26 -3.08
C ALA A 74 -2.25 16.06 -1.97
N THR A 75 -2.96 15.41 -1.05
CA THR A 75 -3.57 16.06 0.11
C THR A 75 -2.51 16.74 1.01
N ILE A 76 -1.34 16.12 1.20
CA ILE A 76 -0.25 16.77 1.96
C ILE A 76 0.27 18.02 1.22
N ALA A 77 0.35 17.96 -0.10
CA ALA A 77 0.82 19.06 -0.94
C ALA A 77 -0.12 20.28 -0.97
N GLU A 78 -1.39 20.13 -0.56
CA GLU A 78 -2.34 21.24 -0.40
C GLU A 78 -1.99 22.14 0.80
N GLU A 79 -1.30 21.60 1.80
CA GLU A 79 -1.02 22.29 3.07
C GLU A 79 0.47 22.57 3.30
N THR A 80 1.36 21.93 2.55
CA THR A 80 2.81 22.02 2.75
C THR A 80 3.54 21.86 1.42
N ARG A 81 4.69 22.53 1.27
CA ARG A 81 5.52 22.36 0.08
C ARG A 81 6.08 20.93 0.02
N VAL A 82 5.70 20.20 -1.02
CA VAL A 82 6.21 18.86 -1.31
C VAL A 82 7.07 18.92 -2.57
N TYR A 83 8.36 18.65 -2.43
CA TYR A 83 9.21 18.36 -3.57
C TYR A 83 8.88 16.95 -4.08
N LYS A 84 8.64 16.80 -5.39
CA LYS A 84 8.33 15.52 -6.01
C LYS A 84 9.06 15.37 -7.34
N GLU A 85 9.59 14.18 -7.60
CA GLU A 85 10.31 13.91 -8.84
C GLU A 85 10.13 12.45 -9.29
N HIS A 86 10.22 12.20 -10.60
CA HIS A 86 10.19 10.87 -11.16
C HIS A 86 11.49 10.11 -10.87
N ARG A 87 11.36 8.82 -10.54
CA ARG A 87 12.48 7.93 -10.24
C ARG A 87 12.28 6.56 -10.84
N VAL A 88 13.40 5.89 -11.14
CA VAL A 88 13.38 4.48 -11.51
C VAL A 88 13.26 3.67 -10.22
N ILE A 89 12.16 2.96 -10.04
CA ILE A 89 11.97 2.11 -8.86
C ILE A 89 11.66 0.69 -9.32
N ASN A 90 12.46 -0.29 -8.87
CA ASN A 90 12.38 -1.68 -9.32
C ASN A 90 12.38 -1.80 -10.86
N GLY A 91 13.25 -1.02 -11.52
CA GLY A 91 13.35 -0.95 -12.99
C GLY A 91 12.21 -0.21 -13.69
N LYS A 92 11.23 0.35 -12.96
CA LYS A 92 10.08 1.07 -13.55
C LYS A 92 10.24 2.58 -13.42
N GLN A 93 10.13 3.31 -14.53
CA GLN A 93 10.25 4.78 -14.58
C GLN A 93 9.02 5.53 -14.04
N SER A 94 7.95 4.83 -13.66
CA SER A 94 6.73 5.42 -13.11
C SER A 94 6.78 5.66 -11.59
N GLY A 95 7.92 5.39 -10.95
CA GLY A 95 8.14 5.67 -9.55
C GLY A 95 8.19 7.16 -9.26
N MET A 96 7.78 7.54 -8.05
CA MET A 96 7.89 8.91 -7.55
C MET A 96 8.65 8.93 -6.23
N ILE A 97 9.48 9.96 -6.05
CA ILE A 97 10.05 10.32 -4.76
C ILE A 97 9.43 11.62 -4.27
N TYR A 98 9.26 11.74 -2.96
CA TYR A 98 8.70 12.89 -2.27
C TYR A 98 9.66 13.30 -1.14
N ALA A 99 9.94 14.59 -1.02
CA ALA A 99 10.79 15.14 0.03
C ALA A 99 10.33 16.55 0.44
N LYS A 100 10.84 17.05 1.56
CA LYS A 100 10.52 18.40 2.07
C LYS A 100 11.13 19.51 1.23
N SER A 101 12.29 19.25 0.63
CA SER A 101 13.02 20.20 -0.19
C SER A 101 13.75 19.48 -1.30
N GLU A 102 14.16 20.25 -2.30
CA GLU A 102 15.09 19.79 -3.32
C GLU A 102 16.42 19.43 -2.67
N GLN A 103 16.92 18.23 -2.97
CA GLN A 103 18.19 17.69 -2.48
C GLN A 103 18.66 16.59 -3.43
N MET A 104 19.91 16.15 -3.31
CA MET A 104 20.43 15.05 -4.11
C MET A 104 19.81 13.72 -3.64
N LEU A 105 18.71 13.33 -4.29
CA LEU A 105 17.99 12.10 -4.00
C LEU A 105 18.45 10.96 -4.93
N PRO A 106 18.36 9.70 -4.50
CA PRO A 106 18.69 8.57 -5.35
C PRO A 106 17.85 8.57 -6.63
N ARG A 107 18.50 8.37 -7.79
CA ARG A 107 17.83 8.33 -9.12
C ARG A 107 17.16 7.00 -9.40
N GLU A 108 17.79 5.93 -8.93
CA GLU A 108 17.33 4.56 -9.07
C GLU A 108 17.33 3.87 -7.71
N ILE A 109 16.25 3.16 -7.42
CA ILE A 109 16.03 2.49 -6.13
C ILE A 109 15.46 1.11 -6.37
N ILE A 110 16.02 0.10 -5.72
CA ILE A 110 15.54 -1.27 -5.73
C ILE A 110 14.99 -1.57 -4.34
N TYR A 111 13.75 -2.05 -4.30
CA TYR A 111 13.05 -2.48 -3.10
C TYR A 111 12.91 -4.00 -3.06
N THR A 112 13.08 -4.57 -1.87
CA THR A 112 12.66 -5.92 -1.55
C THR A 112 11.60 -5.88 -0.46
N ASN A 113 10.51 -6.61 -0.67
CA ASN A 113 9.37 -6.64 0.23
C ASN A 113 9.05 -8.08 0.60
N GLU A 114 8.83 -8.32 1.89
CA GLU A 114 8.41 -9.61 2.44
C GLU A 114 7.26 -9.37 3.42
N PHE A 115 6.14 -10.05 3.18
CA PHE A 115 4.95 -9.96 4.00
C PHE A 115 4.59 -11.34 4.53
N VAL A 116 4.26 -11.40 5.81
CA VAL A 116 3.58 -12.55 6.41
C VAL A 116 2.26 -12.02 6.96
N ALA A 117 1.17 -12.46 6.34
CA ALA A 117 -0.18 -12.05 6.71
C ALA A 117 -1.16 -13.23 6.57
N THR A 118 -2.21 -13.20 7.38
CA THR A 118 -3.35 -14.11 7.30
C THR A 118 -4.61 -13.31 7.03
N ARG A 119 -5.39 -13.74 6.05
CA ARG A 119 -6.67 -13.15 5.67
C ARG A 119 -7.83 -13.89 6.33
N TYR A 120 -8.74 -13.14 6.94
CA TYR A 120 -9.97 -13.63 7.52
C TYR A 120 -11.16 -12.97 6.84
N VAL A 121 -12.18 -13.75 6.49
CA VAL A 121 -13.47 -13.25 5.98
C VAL A 121 -14.54 -13.66 6.98
N ASP A 122 -15.25 -12.67 7.52
CA ASP A 122 -16.31 -12.87 8.53
C ASP A 122 -15.80 -13.72 9.73
N GLY A 123 -14.55 -13.51 10.13
CA GLY A 123 -13.88 -14.19 11.25
C GLY A 123 -13.29 -15.56 10.91
N ILE A 124 -13.49 -16.08 9.70
CA ILE A 124 -12.96 -17.38 9.26
C ILE A 124 -11.67 -17.17 8.49
N LYS A 125 -10.61 -17.94 8.80
CA LYS A 125 -9.36 -17.92 8.04
C LYS A 125 -9.64 -18.35 6.59
N THR A 126 -9.45 -17.44 5.64
CA THR A 126 -9.78 -17.65 4.23
C THR A 126 -8.65 -17.10 3.35
N PRO A 127 -7.65 -17.92 3.02
CA PRO A 127 -6.61 -17.53 2.06
C PRO A 127 -7.23 -17.29 0.68
N LEU A 128 -6.53 -16.55 -0.17
CA LEU A 128 -6.92 -16.41 -1.57
C LEU A 128 -6.78 -17.75 -2.30
N SER A 129 -7.67 -17.99 -3.24
CA SER A 129 -7.72 -19.24 -4.03
C SER A 129 -6.61 -19.37 -5.07
N GLY A 130 -5.98 -18.25 -5.45
CA GLY A 130 -4.93 -18.22 -6.46
C GLY A 130 -3.79 -17.25 -6.13
N THR A 131 -2.77 -17.24 -6.99
CA THR A 131 -1.59 -16.36 -6.86
C THR A 131 -1.65 -15.14 -7.77
N SER A 132 -2.64 -15.07 -8.67
CA SER A 132 -2.87 -13.94 -9.57
C SER A 132 -4.21 -13.27 -9.30
N LEU A 133 -4.28 -11.96 -9.57
CA LEU A 133 -5.53 -11.19 -9.45
C LEU A 133 -6.66 -11.77 -10.30
N VAL A 134 -6.34 -12.24 -11.51
CA VAL A 134 -7.33 -12.77 -12.45
C VAL A 134 -7.93 -14.08 -11.93
N ASP A 135 -7.11 -14.99 -11.42
CA ASP A 135 -7.59 -16.28 -10.93
C ASP A 135 -8.53 -16.12 -9.74
N CYS A 136 -8.16 -15.25 -8.79
CA CYS A 136 -9.00 -14.99 -7.62
C CYS A 136 -10.34 -14.34 -8.00
N LEU A 137 -10.35 -13.42 -8.97
CA LEU A 137 -11.60 -12.82 -9.43
C LEU A 137 -12.47 -13.82 -10.21
N LYS A 138 -11.88 -14.76 -10.96
CA LYS A 138 -12.62 -15.81 -11.69
C LYS A 138 -13.35 -16.77 -10.75
N THR A 139 -12.83 -16.99 -9.54
CA THR A 139 -13.47 -17.80 -8.51
C THR A 139 -14.52 -17.02 -7.69
N GLY A 140 -14.75 -15.74 -8.02
CA GLY A 140 -15.72 -14.87 -7.35
C GLY A 140 -15.24 -14.36 -5.99
N GLU A 141 -13.93 -14.36 -5.74
CA GLU A 141 -13.38 -13.80 -4.51
C GLU A 141 -13.47 -12.27 -4.51
N VAL A 142 -13.74 -11.74 -3.33
CA VAL A 142 -13.71 -10.29 -3.09
C VAL A 142 -12.27 -9.88 -2.77
N ILE A 143 -11.66 -9.10 -3.65
CA ILE A 143 -10.27 -8.66 -3.58
C ILE A 143 -10.21 -7.19 -3.16
N THR A 144 -9.40 -6.90 -2.15
CA THR A 144 -9.12 -5.53 -1.71
C THR A 144 -7.73 -5.07 -2.19
N PRO A 145 -7.45 -3.76 -2.15
CA PRO A 145 -6.09 -3.25 -2.31
C PRO A 145 -5.05 -3.86 -1.36
N LEU A 146 -5.44 -4.29 -0.15
CA LEU A 146 -4.52 -4.98 0.76
C LEU A 146 -4.24 -6.42 0.30
N ASP A 147 -5.21 -7.12 -0.29
CA ASP A 147 -4.94 -8.42 -0.92
C ASP A 147 -3.90 -8.28 -2.03
N GLY A 148 -4.05 -7.21 -2.82
CA GLY A 148 -3.09 -6.81 -3.84
C GLY A 148 -1.66 -6.71 -3.28
N ILE A 149 -1.49 -5.94 -2.20
CA ILE A 149 -0.18 -5.68 -1.59
C ILE A 149 0.40 -6.92 -0.91
N LEU A 150 -0.42 -7.61 -0.11
CA LEU A 150 0.04 -8.64 0.82
C LEU A 150 0.20 -10.01 0.17
N PHE A 151 -0.59 -10.33 -0.86
CA PHE A 151 -0.66 -11.69 -1.42
C PHE A 151 -0.40 -11.75 -2.93
N LEU A 152 -0.72 -10.69 -3.68
CA LEU A 152 -0.74 -10.74 -5.16
C LEU A 152 0.37 -9.89 -5.83
N GLY A 153 1.18 -9.17 -5.05
CA GLY A 153 2.19 -8.24 -5.60
C GLY A 153 1.63 -7.07 -6.41
N CYS A 154 0.33 -6.78 -6.26
CA CYS A 154 -0.42 -5.76 -6.98
C CYS A 154 -0.60 -4.48 -6.14
N LYS A 155 0.19 -3.46 -6.43
CA LYS A 155 0.20 -2.19 -5.68
C LYS A 155 -0.94 -1.25 -6.00
N ARG A 156 -1.39 -1.29 -7.26
CA ARG A 156 -2.37 -0.34 -7.82
C ARG A 156 -3.56 -1.13 -8.36
N ILE A 157 -4.21 -1.91 -7.48
CA ILE A 157 -5.29 -2.81 -7.88
C ILE A 157 -6.36 -2.10 -8.72
N ALA A 158 -6.72 -0.85 -8.40
CA ALA A 158 -7.70 -0.09 -9.17
C ALA A 158 -7.28 0.10 -10.65
N SER A 159 -6.00 0.35 -10.89
CA SER A 159 -5.44 0.47 -12.24
C SER A 159 -5.37 -0.89 -12.94
N ASP A 160 -4.99 -1.94 -12.21
CA ASP A 160 -4.95 -3.31 -12.74
C ASP A 160 -6.36 -3.82 -13.10
N ILE A 161 -7.36 -3.55 -12.28
CA ILE A 161 -8.78 -3.85 -12.56
C ILE A 161 -9.28 -3.06 -13.76
N ALA A 162 -8.96 -1.76 -13.85
CA ALA A 162 -9.36 -0.94 -15.00
C ALA A 162 -8.78 -1.46 -16.32
N ARG A 163 -7.53 -1.96 -16.29
CA ARG A 163 -6.91 -2.64 -17.42
C ARG A 163 -7.57 -3.99 -17.70
N LEU A 164 -7.82 -4.79 -16.67
CA LEU A 164 -8.45 -6.11 -16.80
C LEU A 164 -9.84 -6.03 -17.43
N LYS A 165 -10.68 -5.07 -17.01
CA LYS A 165 -12.01 -4.85 -17.62
C LYS A 165 -11.96 -4.55 -19.12
N LYS A 166 -10.86 -3.97 -19.61
CA LYS A 166 -10.66 -3.73 -21.05
C LYS A 166 -10.22 -4.98 -21.79
N LEU A 167 -9.42 -5.83 -21.13
CA LEU A 167 -8.88 -7.07 -21.71
C LEU A 167 -9.89 -8.23 -21.66
N GLU A 168 -10.71 -8.28 -20.61
CA GLU A 168 -11.70 -9.33 -20.33
C GLU A 168 -13.09 -8.69 -20.10
N PRO A 169 -13.77 -8.14 -21.13
CA PRO A 169 -15.02 -7.39 -20.95
C PRO A 169 -16.18 -8.21 -20.39
N THR A 170 -16.13 -9.54 -20.51
CA THR A 170 -17.14 -10.47 -19.98
C THR A 170 -16.97 -10.70 -18.48
N MET A 171 -15.85 -10.30 -17.89
CA MET A 171 -15.60 -10.40 -16.47
C MET A 171 -16.34 -9.27 -15.74
N ASN A 172 -17.48 -9.59 -15.15
CA ASN A 172 -18.28 -8.62 -14.41
C ASN A 172 -17.66 -8.32 -13.03
N ILE A 173 -16.72 -7.38 -13.00
CA ILE A 173 -16.08 -6.95 -11.75
C ILE A 173 -16.80 -5.70 -11.23
N GLU A 174 -17.46 -5.81 -10.08
CA GLU A 174 -18.07 -4.68 -9.39
C GLU A 174 -17.12 -4.06 -8.37
N MET A 175 -17.17 -2.74 -8.21
CA MET A 175 -16.46 -2.07 -7.13
C MET A 175 -17.46 -1.74 -6.01
N LYS A 176 -17.16 -2.19 -4.80
CA LYS A 176 -17.92 -1.87 -3.58
C LYS A 176 -16.98 -1.32 -2.52
N ARG A 177 -17.51 -0.66 -1.50
CA ARG A 177 -16.75 -0.34 -0.30
C ARG A 177 -17.17 -1.26 0.82
N ILE A 178 -16.21 -1.99 1.36
CA ILE A 178 -16.41 -2.88 2.51
C ILE A 178 -15.59 -2.38 3.69
N GLU A 179 -15.99 -2.79 4.89
CA GLU A 179 -15.19 -2.56 6.08
C GLU A 179 -14.05 -3.58 6.15
N ILE A 180 -12.84 -3.07 6.36
CA ILE A 180 -11.64 -3.88 6.57
C ILE A 180 -10.93 -3.43 7.84
N SER A 181 -10.27 -4.37 8.51
CA SER A 181 -9.39 -4.09 9.66
C SER A 181 -8.05 -4.79 9.50
N ASP A 182 -7.00 -4.30 10.17
CA ASP A 182 -5.70 -4.96 10.18
C ASP A 182 -4.97 -4.82 11.53
N SER A 183 -4.18 -5.84 11.88
CA SER A 183 -3.39 -5.87 13.12
C SER A 183 -2.12 -5.01 13.06
N PHE A 184 -1.65 -4.63 11.87
CA PHE A 184 -0.44 -3.82 11.70
C PHE A 184 -0.63 -2.37 12.14
N THR A 185 -1.78 -1.78 11.80
CA THR A 185 -2.13 -0.39 12.10
C THR A 185 -3.14 -0.28 13.23
N GLY A 186 -3.80 -1.38 13.59
CA GLY A 186 -4.88 -1.40 14.57
C GLY A 186 -6.11 -0.59 14.13
N THR A 187 -6.28 -0.35 12.83
CA THR A 187 -7.38 0.48 12.31
C THR A 187 -8.46 -0.34 11.62
N THR A 188 -9.71 0.10 11.76
CA THR A 188 -10.85 -0.33 10.93
C THR A 188 -11.22 0.80 9.98
N ARG A 189 -11.37 0.50 8.69
CA ARG A 189 -11.68 1.50 7.66
C ARG A 189 -12.48 0.92 6.51
N LYS A 190 -13.26 1.77 5.84
CA LYS A 190 -13.88 1.40 4.55
C LYS A 190 -12.83 1.44 3.45
N MET A 191 -12.68 0.35 2.70
CA MET A 191 -11.78 0.27 1.55
C MET A 191 -12.55 -0.20 0.31
N ALA A 192 -12.05 0.14 -0.88
CA ALA A 192 -12.57 -0.44 -2.11
C ALA A 192 -12.35 -1.97 -2.11
N SER A 193 -13.27 -2.68 -2.72
CA SER A 193 -13.18 -4.11 -3.00
C SER A 193 -13.71 -4.41 -4.39
N TYR A 194 -13.17 -5.44 -5.01
CA TYR A 194 -13.47 -5.86 -6.38
C TYR A 194 -13.85 -7.33 -6.39
N GLY A 195 -14.93 -7.69 -7.07
CA GLY A 195 -15.38 -9.07 -7.23
C GLY A 195 -16.64 -9.15 -8.06
#